data_AF-A0A2J8LA98-F1
#
_entry.id   AF-A0A2J8LA98-F1
#
_cell.length_a   1.000
_cell.length_b   1.000
_cell.length_c   1.000
_cell.angle_alpha   90.00
_cell.angle_beta   90.00
_cell.angle_gamma   90.00
#
_symmetry.space_group_name_H-M   'P 1'
#
loop_
_entity.id
_entity.type
_entity.pdbx_description
1 polymer ?
#
loop_
_entity_poly.entity_id
_entity_poly.type
_entity_poly.pdbx_seq_one_letter_code
_entity_poly.pdbx_strand_id
1 'polypeptide(L)'
;MYLLWKLMWREPGAYIFLQNPPGLPSIAVCWFVGCLCGSKLVIDWHNYGYSIMGLVHGPNHPLVLLAKWYEKFFGRLSHLNLCVTNAMREDLADNWHIRALTVYDKPASFFKETPLDLQHRLFMKLGSTHSPFRARSEPEDPVTERSAFTERNAGSGLVTRLRERPALLVSSTSWTEDEDFSILLAALEKFEQLTLDGHNLPSLVCVITGKGPLREYYSRLIHQKHFQHIQVCTPWLEAEDYPLLLGSADLGVCLHTSSSGLDLPMKVVDMFGCCLPVCAVNFKCLHELVKHEENGLVFEDSEELAAQLQMLFSNFPDPEGKLNQFRKNLRESQQLRWDESWVQTVLPLVMDT
;
A
#
# COMPACT_ATOMS: atom_id res chain seq x y z
N MET A 1 5.14 28.56 -15.92
CA MET A 1 5.33 29.98 -15.56
C MET A 1 5.56 30.18 -14.06
N TYR A 2 4.66 29.74 -13.17
CA TYR A 2 4.84 29.93 -11.72
C TYR A 2 6.09 29.22 -11.16
N LEU A 3 6.31 27.94 -11.51
CA LEU A 3 7.49 27.18 -11.05
C LEU A 3 8.80 27.84 -11.47
N LEU A 4 8.91 28.21 -12.75
CA LEU A 4 10.07 28.93 -13.29
C LEU A 4 10.33 30.22 -12.51
N TRP A 5 9.31 31.06 -12.33
CA TRP A 5 9.41 32.30 -11.57
C TRP A 5 9.90 32.07 -10.14
N LYS A 6 9.35 31.05 -9.46
CA LYS A 6 9.74 30.71 -8.09
C LYS A 6 11.17 30.22 -7.98
N LEU A 7 11.63 29.41 -8.94
CA LEU A 7 13.00 28.91 -8.95
C LEU A 7 14.02 30.03 -9.28
N MET A 8 13.67 30.94 -10.19
CA MET A 8 14.54 32.08 -10.55
C MET A 8 14.69 33.12 -9.43
N TRP A 9 13.75 33.19 -8.48
CA TRP A 9 13.77 34.15 -7.37
C TRP A 9 14.31 33.58 -6.05
N ARG A 10 14.85 32.36 -6.08
CA ARG A 10 15.50 31.72 -4.93
C ARG A 10 17.01 31.65 -5.17
N GLU A 11 17.77 31.55 -4.08
CA GLU A 11 19.17 31.20 -4.17
C GLU A 11 19.31 29.82 -4.83
N PRO A 12 20.14 29.68 -5.87
CA PRO A 12 20.32 28.40 -6.56
C PRO A 12 20.84 27.32 -5.61
N GLY A 13 20.09 26.22 -5.50
CA GLY A 13 20.60 25.01 -4.88
C GLY A 13 21.61 24.31 -5.79
N ALA A 14 22.54 23.55 -5.21
CA ALA A 14 23.45 22.69 -5.98
C ALA A 14 22.67 21.63 -6.79
N TYR A 15 21.55 21.15 -6.24
CA TYR A 15 20.69 20.13 -6.85
C TYR A 15 19.23 20.57 -6.87
N ILE A 16 18.50 20.16 -7.91
CA ILE A 16 17.04 20.25 -7.99
C ILE A 16 16.52 18.81 -8.06
N PHE A 17 15.86 18.35 -7.01
CA PHE A 17 15.17 17.06 -6.99
C PHE A 17 13.76 17.24 -7.54
N LEU A 18 13.41 16.45 -8.55
CA LEU A 18 12.09 16.41 -9.16
C LEU A 18 11.56 14.99 -9.12
N GLN A 19 10.44 14.80 -8.42
CA GLN A 19 9.68 13.56 -8.46
C GLN A 19 8.81 13.52 -9.72
N ASN A 20 8.86 12.41 -10.46
CA ASN A 20 8.01 12.16 -11.60
C ASN A 20 7.11 10.94 -11.34
N PRO A 21 5.78 11.05 -11.51
CA PRO A 21 4.97 12.22 -11.94
C PRO A 21 4.62 13.21 -10.80
N PRO A 22 4.18 14.45 -11.10
CA PRO A 22 4.03 15.03 -12.44
C PRO A 22 5.31 15.70 -12.98
N GLY A 23 5.83 15.19 -14.11
CA GLY A 23 6.99 15.75 -14.80
C GLY A 23 6.67 16.76 -15.91
N LEU A 24 5.42 16.86 -16.36
CA LEU A 24 4.99 17.82 -17.38
C LEU A 24 4.41 19.09 -16.71
N PRO A 25 4.88 20.31 -17.05
CA PRO A 25 6.10 20.68 -17.79
C PRO A 25 7.34 20.83 -16.87
N SER A 26 7.28 20.29 -15.65
CA SER A 26 8.27 20.49 -14.59
C SER A 26 9.69 20.08 -14.97
N ILE A 27 9.90 18.95 -15.67
CA ILE A 27 11.24 18.47 -16.06
C ILE A 27 11.96 19.50 -16.93
N ALA A 28 11.31 20.01 -17.97
CA ALA A 28 11.89 21.02 -18.86
C ALA A 28 12.18 22.33 -18.12
N VAL A 29 11.29 22.75 -17.23
CA VAL A 29 11.48 23.96 -16.41
C VAL A 29 12.67 23.82 -15.48
N CYS A 30 12.77 22.70 -14.75
CA CYS A 30 13.88 22.46 -13.82
C CYS A 30 15.21 22.29 -14.55
N TRP A 31 15.21 21.64 -15.72
CA TRP A 31 16.40 21.56 -16.57
C TRP A 31 16.87 22.95 -17.02
N PHE A 32 15.95 23.78 -17.52
CA PHE A 32 16.25 25.13 -17.97
C PHE A 32 16.81 26.01 -16.85
N VAL A 33 16.22 25.94 -15.66
CA VAL A 33 16.77 26.62 -14.47
C VAL A 33 18.16 26.08 -14.12
N GLY A 34 18.37 24.77 -14.19
CA GLY A 34 19.69 24.16 -13.98
C GLY A 34 20.75 24.73 -14.92
N CYS A 35 20.42 24.92 -16.20
CA CYS A 35 21.32 25.54 -17.17
C CYS A 35 21.64 27.02 -16.85
N LEU A 36 20.68 27.78 -16.33
CA LEU A 36 20.88 29.20 -16.00
C LEU A 36 21.63 29.41 -14.68
N CYS A 37 21.36 28.57 -13.69
CA CYS A 37 21.79 28.77 -12.31
C CYS A 37 22.94 27.83 -11.89
N GLY A 38 23.36 26.89 -12.74
CA GLY A 38 24.40 25.92 -12.44
C GLY A 38 23.93 24.75 -11.55
N SER A 39 22.63 24.60 -11.34
CA SER A 39 22.05 23.51 -10.54
C SER A 39 22.00 22.20 -11.31
N LYS A 40 22.26 21.08 -10.64
CA LYS A 40 22.14 19.73 -11.20
C LYS A 40 20.73 19.19 -11.01
N LEU A 41 20.05 18.85 -12.12
CA LEU A 41 18.73 18.22 -12.08
C LEU A 41 18.83 16.74 -11.73
N VAL A 42 18.17 16.32 -10.66
CA VAL A 42 17.93 14.92 -10.27
C VAL A 42 16.47 14.59 -10.52
N ILE A 43 16.19 13.59 -11.34
CA ILE A 43 14.82 13.08 -11.53
C ILE A 43 14.66 11.79 -10.74
N ASP A 44 13.64 11.73 -9.90
CA ASP A 44 13.22 10.53 -9.19
C ASP A 44 11.95 9.96 -9.85
N TRP A 45 12.13 8.85 -10.57
CA TRP A 45 11.10 8.19 -11.38
C TRP A 45 10.29 7.22 -10.50
N HIS A 46 9.08 7.62 -10.17
CA HIS A 46 8.08 6.83 -9.43
C HIS A 46 7.05 6.19 -10.34
N ASN A 47 6.78 6.80 -11.50
CA ASN A 47 5.99 6.21 -12.58
C ASN A 47 6.27 7.00 -13.86
N TYR A 48 5.63 6.63 -14.96
CA TYR A 48 5.57 7.46 -16.16
C TYR A 48 4.30 8.30 -16.17
N GLY A 49 4.42 9.62 -16.32
CA GLY A 49 3.27 10.51 -16.41
C GLY A 49 2.36 10.18 -17.60
N TYR A 50 2.96 9.77 -18.73
CA TYR A 50 2.20 9.36 -19.91
C TYR A 50 1.38 8.09 -19.71
N SER A 51 1.85 7.11 -18.91
CA SER A 51 1.08 5.87 -18.70
C SER A 51 -0.15 6.13 -17.84
N ILE A 52 -0.03 6.99 -16.81
CA ILE A 52 -1.17 7.45 -16.02
C ILE A 52 -2.17 8.23 -16.87
N MET A 53 -1.68 9.14 -17.73
CA MET A 53 -2.53 9.85 -18.69
C MET A 53 -3.23 8.88 -19.66
N GLY A 54 -2.58 7.76 -19.99
CA GLY A 54 -3.10 6.68 -20.79
C GLY A 54 -4.29 5.94 -20.19
N LEU A 55 -4.43 5.92 -18.85
CA LEU A 55 -5.61 5.34 -18.19
C LEU A 55 -6.88 6.12 -18.56
N VAL A 56 -6.79 7.45 -18.56
CA VAL A 56 -7.94 8.33 -18.84
C VAL A 56 -8.21 8.51 -20.33
N HIS A 57 -7.18 8.70 -21.14
CA HIS A 57 -7.32 9.06 -22.57
C HIS A 57 -7.11 7.89 -23.53
N GLY A 58 -6.59 6.76 -23.06
CA GLY A 58 -6.12 5.65 -23.87
C GLY A 58 -4.66 5.80 -24.32
N PRO A 59 -3.91 4.70 -24.43
CA PRO A 59 -2.46 4.73 -24.68
C PRO A 59 -2.07 5.28 -26.06
N ASN A 60 -2.98 5.20 -27.04
CA ASN A 60 -2.75 5.68 -28.41
C ASN A 60 -3.19 7.13 -28.63
N HIS A 61 -3.69 7.82 -27.59
CA HIS A 61 -4.15 9.19 -27.72
C HIS A 61 -2.99 10.13 -28.06
N PRO A 62 -3.13 11.08 -29.00
CA PRO A 62 -2.03 11.96 -29.41
C PRO A 62 -1.36 12.73 -28.26
N LEU A 63 -2.14 13.16 -27.26
CA LEU A 63 -1.59 13.82 -26.05
C LEU A 63 -0.72 12.88 -25.22
N VAL A 64 -1.09 11.60 -25.11
CA VAL A 64 -0.32 10.59 -24.37
C VAL A 64 1.00 10.31 -25.10
N LEU A 65 0.97 10.19 -26.43
CA LEU A 65 2.17 10.02 -27.25
C LEU A 65 3.10 11.24 -27.16
N LEU A 66 2.54 12.45 -27.16
CA LEU A 66 3.30 13.68 -26.96
C LEU A 66 3.92 13.74 -25.55
N ALA A 67 3.17 13.36 -24.51
CA ALA A 67 3.68 13.29 -23.14
C ALA A 67 4.82 12.27 -23.01
N LYS A 68 4.68 11.10 -23.64
CA LYS A 68 5.73 10.09 -23.70
C LYS A 68 6.99 10.61 -24.37
N TRP A 69 6.85 11.28 -25.52
CA TRP A 69 7.98 11.91 -26.20
C TRP A 69 8.64 12.97 -25.32
N TYR A 70 7.84 13.80 -24.65
CA TYR A 70 8.33 14.85 -23.76
C TYR A 70 9.14 14.25 -22.60
N GLU A 71 8.61 13.27 -21.87
CA GLU A 71 9.29 12.66 -20.72
C GLU A 71 10.59 11.98 -21.17
N LYS A 72 10.54 11.27 -22.30
CA LYS A 72 11.73 10.63 -22.88
C LYS A 72 12.80 11.63 -23.29
N PHE A 73 12.41 12.74 -23.93
CA PHE A 73 13.37 13.75 -24.41
C PHE A 73 13.98 14.52 -23.24
N PHE A 74 13.14 15.13 -22.39
CA PHE A 74 13.63 15.96 -21.29
C PHE A 74 14.23 15.13 -20.14
N GLY A 75 13.78 13.89 -19.95
CA GLY A 75 14.37 12.96 -18.99
C GLY A 75 15.84 12.66 -19.27
N ARG A 76 16.27 12.64 -20.54
CA ARG A 76 17.68 12.44 -20.94
C ARG A 76 18.59 13.62 -20.57
N LEU A 77 18.02 14.77 -20.29
CA LEU A 77 18.76 16.00 -20.00
C LEU A 77 19.07 16.16 -18.51
N SER A 78 18.59 15.26 -17.65
CA SER A 78 18.91 15.27 -16.22
C SER A 78 20.36 14.84 -15.96
N HIS A 79 20.89 15.27 -14.81
CA HIS A 79 22.25 14.95 -14.38
C HIS A 79 22.30 13.60 -13.67
N LEU A 80 21.27 13.30 -12.88
CA LEU A 80 21.11 12.05 -12.15
C LEU A 80 19.66 11.57 -12.27
N ASN A 81 19.47 10.25 -12.34
CA ASN A 81 18.15 9.63 -12.33
C ASN A 81 18.10 8.58 -11.24
N LEU A 82 17.05 8.63 -10.42
CA LEU A 82 16.69 7.64 -9.42
C LEU A 82 15.40 6.97 -9.88
N CYS A 83 15.15 5.72 -9.53
CA CYS A 83 13.92 5.03 -9.89
C CYS A 83 13.55 3.97 -8.86
N VAL A 84 12.25 3.69 -8.73
CA VAL A 84 11.70 2.89 -7.62
C VAL A 84 11.91 1.37 -7.76
N THR A 85 12.26 0.88 -8.96
CA THR A 85 12.45 -0.56 -9.22
C THR A 85 13.61 -0.83 -10.17
N ASN A 86 14.16 -2.04 -10.10
CA ASN A 86 15.11 -2.54 -11.09
C ASN A 86 14.45 -2.67 -12.48
N ALA A 87 13.18 -3.11 -12.53
CA ALA A 87 12.43 -3.16 -13.78
C ALA A 87 12.33 -1.79 -14.46
N MET A 88 12.10 -0.71 -13.69
CA MET A 88 12.07 0.66 -14.23
C MET A 88 13.47 1.11 -14.66
N ARG A 89 14.50 0.80 -13.88
CA ARG A 89 15.90 1.08 -14.24
C ARG A 89 16.26 0.51 -15.61
N GLU A 90 15.89 -0.76 -15.84
CA GLU A 90 16.13 -1.48 -17.10
C GLU A 90 15.32 -0.86 -18.25
N ASP A 91 14.03 -0.58 -18.02
CA ASP A 91 13.19 0.09 -19.02
C ASP A 91 13.73 1.48 -19.43
N LEU A 92 14.14 2.29 -18.45
CA LEU A 92 14.76 3.59 -18.67
C LEU A 92 16.06 3.46 -19.48
N ALA A 93 16.90 2.47 -19.18
CA ALA A 93 18.16 2.26 -19.89
C ALA A 93 17.92 1.81 -21.34
N ASP A 94 17.09 0.79 -21.54
CA ASP A 94 16.92 0.13 -22.82
C ASP A 94 16.04 0.95 -23.77
N ASN A 95 14.91 1.44 -23.27
CA ASN A 95 13.94 2.14 -24.11
C ASN A 95 14.23 3.65 -24.19
N TRP A 96 14.79 4.23 -23.12
CA TRP A 96 14.95 5.68 -22.99
C TRP A 96 16.42 6.11 -23.01
N HIS A 97 17.39 5.20 -22.96
CA HIS A 97 18.81 5.54 -22.84
C HIS A 97 19.09 6.47 -21.65
N ILE A 98 18.34 6.29 -20.58
CA ILE A 98 18.50 7.01 -19.31
C ILE A 98 19.13 6.03 -18.32
N ARG A 99 20.33 6.35 -17.84
CA ARG A 99 20.95 5.60 -16.76
C ARG A 99 20.37 6.06 -15.43
N ALA A 100 19.74 5.15 -14.71
CA ALA A 100 19.17 5.40 -13.38
C ALA A 100 19.80 4.50 -12.31
N LEU A 101 19.69 4.93 -11.05
CA LEU A 101 19.98 4.14 -9.86
C LEU A 101 18.67 3.72 -9.20
N THR A 102 18.54 2.46 -8.82
CA THR A 102 17.36 1.97 -8.11
C THR A 102 17.38 2.43 -6.66
N VAL A 103 16.32 3.11 -6.22
CA VAL A 103 16.06 3.51 -4.84
C VAL A 103 14.68 2.98 -4.48
N TYR A 104 14.64 1.80 -3.85
CA TYR A 104 13.38 1.21 -3.41
C TYR A 104 12.74 2.06 -2.31
N ASP A 105 11.44 2.26 -2.40
CA ASP A 105 10.65 2.78 -1.30
C ASP A 105 10.77 1.88 -0.06
N LYS A 106 10.77 2.52 1.10
CA LYS A 106 10.88 1.87 2.40
C LYS A 106 9.88 2.47 3.38
N PRO A 107 9.37 1.67 4.33
CA PRO A 107 8.39 2.17 5.27
C PRO A 107 9.02 3.21 6.19
N ALA A 108 8.25 4.25 6.51
CA ALA A 108 8.59 5.17 7.58
C ALA A 108 8.67 4.44 8.93
N SER A 109 9.41 5.00 9.89
CA SER A 109 9.69 4.38 11.19
C SER A 109 8.44 4.18 12.07
N PHE A 110 7.37 4.93 11.82
CA PHE A 110 6.12 4.82 12.56
C PHE A 110 5.24 3.65 12.09
N PHE A 111 5.49 3.05 10.92
CA PHE A 111 4.88 1.78 10.54
C PHE A 111 5.58 0.64 11.26
N LYS A 112 4.87 0.04 12.22
CA LYS A 112 5.34 -1.04 13.08
C LYS A 112 4.17 -1.86 13.60
N GLU A 113 4.46 -3.07 14.07
CA GLU A 113 3.45 -3.88 14.76
C GLU A 113 2.86 -3.11 15.94
N THR A 114 1.53 -3.17 16.05
CA THR A 114 0.82 -2.40 17.07
C THR A 114 0.77 -3.19 18.37
N PRO A 115 1.30 -2.65 19.49
CA PRO A 115 1.16 -3.25 20.81
C PRO A 115 -0.30 -3.53 21.17
N LEU A 116 -0.58 -4.64 21.83
CA LEU A 116 -1.95 -5.14 22.06
C LEU A 116 -2.84 -4.15 22.81
N ASP A 117 -2.28 -3.35 23.73
CA ASP A 117 -2.99 -2.29 24.44
C ASP A 117 -3.44 -1.15 23.50
N LEU A 118 -2.60 -0.79 22.52
CA LEU A 118 -2.94 0.18 21.49
C LEU A 118 -3.95 -0.40 20.48
N GLN A 119 -3.83 -1.69 20.14
CA GLN A 119 -4.84 -2.38 19.32
C GLN A 119 -6.22 -2.27 19.98
N HIS A 120 -6.30 -2.58 21.28
CA HIS A 120 -7.56 -2.50 22.02
C HIS A 120 -8.13 -1.08 22.08
N ARG A 121 -7.30 -0.06 22.35
CA ARG A 121 -7.76 1.34 22.32
C ARG A 121 -8.31 1.74 20.94
N LEU A 122 -7.62 1.35 19.87
CA LEU A 122 -8.08 1.58 18.51
C LEU A 122 -9.41 0.87 18.24
N PHE A 123 -9.54 -0.40 18.61
CA PHE A 123 -10.76 -1.17 18.39
C PHE A 123 -11.95 -0.63 19.18
N MET A 124 -11.74 -0.15 20.41
CA MET A 124 -12.79 0.53 21.19
C MET A 124 -13.20 1.85 20.52
N LYS A 125 -12.24 2.65 20.05
CA LYS A 125 -12.49 3.89 19.30
C LYS A 125 -13.30 3.61 18.04
N LEU A 126 -12.89 2.63 17.22
CA LEU A 126 -13.61 2.25 16.00
C LEU A 126 -14.97 1.63 16.31
N GLY A 127 -15.09 0.84 17.38
CA GLY A 127 -16.35 0.24 17.84
C GLY A 127 -17.42 1.26 18.19
N SER A 128 -17.05 2.46 18.65
CA SER A 128 -18.02 3.54 18.92
C SER A 128 -18.80 3.94 17.66
N THR A 129 -18.16 3.89 16.49
CA THR A 129 -18.69 4.40 15.21
C THR A 129 -19.00 3.32 14.19
N HIS A 130 -18.33 2.17 14.26
CA HIS A 130 -18.42 1.08 13.28
C HIS A 130 -18.81 -0.21 13.99
N SER A 131 -19.99 -0.74 13.66
CA SER A 131 -20.52 -1.97 14.27
C SER A 131 -19.58 -3.18 14.16
N PRO A 132 -18.75 -3.38 13.11
CA PRO A 132 -17.88 -4.56 13.04
C PRO A 132 -16.79 -4.64 14.10
N PHE A 133 -16.50 -3.53 14.78
CA PHE A 133 -15.52 -3.47 15.87
C PHE A 133 -16.16 -3.62 17.27
N ARG A 134 -17.49 -3.61 17.37
CA ARG A 134 -18.21 -3.76 18.65
C ARG A 134 -18.15 -5.20 19.15
N ALA A 135 -18.19 -5.37 20.47
CA ALA A 135 -18.32 -6.69 21.07
C ALA A 135 -19.55 -7.42 20.51
N ARG A 136 -19.38 -8.70 20.16
CA ARG A 136 -20.47 -9.57 19.69
C ARG A 136 -21.37 -10.06 20.83
N SER A 137 -20.81 -10.13 22.03
CA SER A 137 -21.48 -10.54 23.25
C SER A 137 -21.07 -9.63 24.40
N GLU A 138 -22.02 -9.36 25.30
CA GLU A 138 -21.74 -8.64 26.53
C GLU A 138 -20.71 -9.41 27.37
N PRO A 139 -19.75 -8.72 28.01
CA PRO A 139 -18.85 -9.35 28.95
C PRO A 139 -19.61 -9.94 30.14
N GLU A 140 -19.11 -11.04 30.71
CA GLU A 140 -19.67 -11.62 31.94
C GLU A 140 -19.53 -10.67 33.14
N ASP A 141 -18.45 -9.87 33.15
CA ASP A 141 -18.21 -8.81 34.14
C ASP A 141 -18.53 -7.44 33.50
N PRO A 142 -19.53 -6.69 34.02
CA PRO A 142 -19.94 -5.39 33.49
C PRO A 142 -18.84 -4.33 33.41
N VAL A 143 -17.73 -4.51 34.14
CA VAL A 143 -16.61 -3.56 34.17
C VAL A 143 -15.55 -3.89 33.11
N THR A 144 -15.64 -5.06 32.46
CA THR A 144 -14.70 -5.48 31.41
C THR A 144 -14.96 -4.74 30.11
N GLU A 145 -13.96 -4.03 29.59
CA GLU A 145 -14.07 -3.41 28.25
C GLU A 145 -13.80 -4.47 27.17
N ARG A 146 -14.71 -4.59 26.20
CA ARG A 146 -14.62 -5.59 25.15
C ARG A 146 -14.90 -4.98 23.77
N SER A 147 -14.07 -5.34 22.80
CA SER A 147 -14.29 -5.09 21.37
C SER A 147 -14.60 -6.40 20.65
N ALA A 148 -14.78 -6.38 19.33
CA ALA A 148 -14.90 -7.60 18.53
C ALA A 148 -13.65 -8.50 18.63
N PHE A 149 -12.48 -7.94 18.95
CA PHE A 149 -11.18 -8.64 18.82
C PHE A 149 -10.46 -8.86 20.15
N THR A 150 -10.65 -7.98 21.12
CA THR A 150 -9.87 -7.93 22.37
C THR A 150 -10.75 -7.57 23.57
N GLU A 151 -10.30 -7.99 24.74
CA GLU A 151 -10.88 -7.61 26.03
C GLU A 151 -9.82 -7.07 26.97
N ARG A 152 -10.21 -6.15 27.85
CA ARG A 152 -9.39 -5.63 28.95
C ARG A 152 -10.04 -6.01 30.27
N ASN A 153 -9.34 -6.84 31.04
CA ASN A 153 -9.82 -7.24 32.36
C ASN A 153 -9.83 -6.03 33.32
N ALA A 154 -10.96 -5.79 33.97
CA ALA A 154 -11.15 -4.63 34.86
C ALA A 154 -10.23 -4.63 36.08
N GLY A 155 -9.95 -5.80 36.65
CA GLY A 155 -9.15 -5.92 37.88
C GLY A 155 -7.64 -5.82 37.63
N SER A 156 -7.14 -6.46 36.58
CA SER A 156 -5.71 -6.51 36.28
C SER A 156 -5.25 -5.46 35.25
N GLY A 157 -6.17 -4.89 34.47
CA GLY A 157 -5.86 -4.01 33.34
C GLY A 157 -5.23 -4.73 32.14
N LEU A 158 -5.03 -6.05 32.22
CA LEU A 158 -4.42 -6.86 31.18
C LEU A 158 -5.34 -6.94 29.96
N VAL A 159 -4.75 -6.71 28.78
CA VAL A 159 -5.44 -6.85 27.50
C VAL A 159 -5.11 -8.20 26.88
N THR A 160 -6.13 -8.93 26.46
CA THR A 160 -6.01 -10.24 25.78
C THR A 160 -6.79 -10.23 24.46
N ARG A 161 -6.39 -11.10 23.52
CA ARG A 161 -7.18 -11.37 22.31
C ARG A 161 -8.29 -12.35 22.65
N LEU A 162 -9.48 -12.13 22.11
CA LEU A 162 -10.58 -13.09 22.23
C LEU A 162 -10.26 -14.36 21.43
N ARG A 163 -10.61 -15.54 21.98
CA ARG A 163 -10.32 -16.84 21.35
C ARG A 163 -11.04 -17.01 20.01
N GLU A 164 -12.30 -16.62 19.94
CA GLU A 164 -13.16 -16.74 18.76
C GLU A 164 -13.36 -15.38 18.05
N ARG A 165 -12.35 -14.51 18.10
CA ARG A 165 -12.43 -13.24 17.37
C ARG A 165 -12.53 -13.47 15.86
N PRO A 166 -13.18 -12.57 15.11
CA PRO A 166 -13.05 -12.56 13.66
C PRO A 166 -11.59 -12.28 13.25
N ALA A 167 -11.24 -12.73 12.05
CA ALA A 167 -10.02 -12.31 11.38
C ALA A 167 -10.19 -10.89 10.82
N LEU A 168 -9.14 -10.07 10.93
CA LEU A 168 -9.12 -8.68 10.48
C LEU A 168 -8.36 -8.58 9.14
N LEU A 169 -9.11 -8.40 8.07
CA LEU A 169 -8.61 -8.17 6.72
C LEU A 169 -8.59 -6.66 6.44
N VAL A 170 -7.50 -6.13 5.92
CA VAL A 170 -7.40 -4.69 5.57
C VAL A 170 -6.98 -4.52 4.12
N SER A 171 -7.64 -3.60 3.42
CA SER A 171 -7.17 -3.06 2.15
C SER A 171 -7.14 -1.54 2.25
N SER A 172 -5.97 -0.95 2.01
CA SER A 172 -5.86 0.49 1.81
C SER A 172 -5.95 0.81 0.33
N THR A 173 -6.61 1.92 -0.03
CA THR A 173 -6.94 2.20 -1.43
C THR A 173 -7.04 3.70 -1.69
N SER A 174 -6.75 4.07 -2.93
CA SER A 174 -7.01 5.41 -3.46
C SER A 174 -8.35 5.47 -4.21
N TRP A 175 -9.12 4.38 -4.27
CA TRP A 175 -10.37 4.23 -5.01
C TRP A 175 -10.28 4.72 -6.46
N THR A 176 -9.18 4.36 -7.13
CA THR A 176 -8.88 4.71 -8.53
C THR A 176 -9.01 3.49 -9.43
N GLU A 177 -8.97 3.70 -10.75
CA GLU A 177 -9.25 2.65 -11.75
C GLU A 177 -8.20 1.53 -11.78
N ASP A 178 -7.00 1.79 -11.28
CA ASP A 178 -5.89 0.84 -11.10
C ASP A 178 -6.08 -0.12 -9.92
N GLU A 179 -7.20 -0.02 -9.19
CA GLU A 179 -7.58 -0.88 -8.07
C GLU A 179 -8.98 -1.47 -8.29
N ASP A 180 -9.04 -2.68 -8.87
CA ASP A 180 -10.32 -3.37 -9.12
C ASP A 180 -10.81 -4.14 -7.89
N PHE A 181 -11.67 -3.50 -7.11
CA PHE A 181 -12.30 -4.12 -5.92
C PHE A 181 -13.33 -5.19 -6.25
N SER A 182 -13.76 -5.34 -7.50
CA SER A 182 -14.65 -6.47 -7.86
C SER A 182 -13.98 -7.82 -7.59
N ILE A 183 -12.65 -7.89 -7.74
CA ILE A 183 -11.84 -9.07 -7.43
C ILE A 183 -11.96 -9.46 -5.95
N LEU A 184 -11.75 -8.51 -5.04
CA LEU A 184 -11.86 -8.76 -3.61
C LEU A 184 -13.31 -9.11 -3.22
N LEU A 185 -14.30 -8.40 -3.76
CA LEU A 185 -15.71 -8.68 -3.44
C LEU A 185 -16.14 -10.08 -3.90
N ALA A 186 -15.73 -10.52 -5.08
CA ALA A 186 -15.99 -11.87 -5.58
C ALA A 186 -15.25 -12.93 -4.75
N ALA A 187 -14.02 -12.65 -4.32
CA ALA A 187 -13.28 -13.55 -3.43
C ALA A 187 -13.95 -13.69 -2.05
N LEU A 188 -14.48 -12.60 -1.50
CA LEU A 188 -15.25 -12.64 -0.25
C LEU A 188 -16.56 -13.42 -0.39
N GLU A 189 -17.26 -13.33 -1.52
CA GLU A 189 -18.44 -14.17 -1.79
C GLU A 189 -18.12 -15.65 -1.79
N LYS A 190 -16.99 -16.05 -2.38
CA LYS A 190 -16.52 -17.44 -2.34
C LYS A 190 -16.16 -17.87 -0.93
N PHE A 191 -15.46 -17.01 -0.18
CA PHE A 191 -15.12 -17.28 1.21
C PHE A 191 -16.37 -17.46 2.10
N GLU A 192 -17.40 -16.63 1.88
CA GLU A 192 -18.70 -16.77 2.55
C GLU A 192 -19.35 -18.12 2.21
N GLN A 193 -19.40 -18.51 0.93
CA GLN A 193 -19.97 -19.81 0.54
C GLN A 193 -19.24 -20.98 1.19
N LEU A 194 -17.90 -20.97 1.21
CA LEU A 194 -17.11 -22.01 1.89
C LEU A 194 -17.44 -22.08 3.38
N THR A 195 -17.68 -20.93 4.02
CA THR A 195 -18.08 -20.88 5.43
C THR A 195 -19.47 -21.49 5.64
N LEU A 196 -20.42 -21.21 4.75
CA LEU A 196 -21.78 -21.78 4.78
C LEU A 196 -21.81 -23.29 4.48
N ASP A 197 -20.89 -23.77 3.65
CA ASP A 197 -20.70 -25.20 3.33
C ASP A 197 -20.05 -26.00 4.47
N GLY A 198 -19.74 -25.34 5.60
CA GLY A 198 -19.26 -25.99 6.82
C GLY A 198 -17.73 -26.12 6.90
N HIS A 199 -16.98 -25.41 6.06
CA HIS A 199 -15.53 -25.32 6.25
C HIS A 199 -15.20 -24.58 7.55
N ASN A 200 -14.13 -24.99 8.23
CA ASN A 200 -13.67 -24.38 9.48
C ASN A 200 -12.94 -23.04 9.23
N LEU A 201 -13.72 -22.00 8.94
CA LEU A 201 -13.28 -20.64 8.63
C LEU A 201 -13.82 -19.65 9.67
N PRO A 202 -13.04 -18.64 10.08
CA PRO A 202 -13.51 -17.62 11.01
C PRO A 202 -14.47 -16.66 10.31
N SER A 203 -15.28 -15.95 11.10
CA SER A 203 -15.87 -14.70 10.61
C SER A 203 -14.78 -13.72 10.18
N LEU A 204 -15.08 -12.86 9.21
CA LEU A 204 -14.17 -11.81 8.75
C LEU A 204 -14.71 -10.42 9.02
N VAL A 205 -13.82 -9.54 9.45
CA VAL A 205 -14.02 -8.09 9.38
C VAL A 205 -13.07 -7.56 8.30
N CYS A 206 -13.63 -7.08 7.20
CA CYS A 206 -12.88 -6.51 6.09
C CYS A 206 -12.98 -4.98 6.15
N VAL A 207 -11.84 -4.33 6.35
CA VAL A 207 -11.73 -2.87 6.38
C VAL A 207 -11.15 -2.39 5.06
N ILE A 208 -11.89 -1.56 4.33
CA ILE A 208 -11.40 -0.92 3.12
C ILE A 208 -11.30 0.58 3.36
N THR A 209 -10.08 1.08 3.56
CA THR A 209 -9.83 2.47 3.96
C THR A 209 -9.20 3.29 2.85
N GLY A 210 -9.59 4.57 2.76
CA GLY A 210 -9.02 5.53 1.84
C GLY A 210 -10.04 6.44 1.18
N LYS A 211 -9.60 7.24 0.21
CA LYS A 211 -10.43 8.23 -0.48
C LYS A 211 -10.08 8.30 -1.95
N GLY A 212 -11.12 8.35 -2.77
CA GLY A 212 -11.03 8.70 -4.18
C GLY A 212 -12.33 8.44 -4.93
N PRO A 213 -12.30 8.57 -6.26
CA PRO A 213 -13.48 8.75 -7.08
C PRO A 213 -14.42 7.54 -7.14
N LEU A 214 -13.91 6.31 -6.97
CA LEU A 214 -14.72 5.09 -7.05
C LEU A 214 -15.28 4.63 -5.69
N ARG A 215 -15.05 5.38 -4.61
CA ARG A 215 -15.49 4.98 -3.27
C ARG A 215 -17.00 4.76 -3.20
N GLU A 216 -17.80 5.71 -3.68
CA GLU A 216 -19.26 5.61 -3.65
C GLU A 216 -19.77 4.46 -4.53
N TYR A 217 -19.11 4.21 -5.67
CA TYR A 217 -19.44 3.11 -6.57
C TYR A 217 -19.29 1.76 -5.85
N TYR A 218 -18.11 1.46 -5.31
CA TYR A 218 -17.87 0.21 -4.60
C TYR A 218 -18.64 0.13 -3.29
N SER A 219 -18.87 1.25 -2.60
CA SER A 219 -19.74 1.27 -1.42
C SER A 219 -21.12 0.72 -1.78
N ARG A 220 -21.74 1.13 -2.90
CA ARG A 220 -23.04 0.58 -3.31
C ARG A 220 -22.98 -0.92 -3.57
N LEU A 221 -21.92 -1.40 -4.22
CA LEU A 221 -21.74 -2.84 -4.47
C LEU A 221 -21.61 -3.62 -3.16
N ILE A 222 -20.85 -3.12 -2.18
CA ILE A 222 -20.70 -3.72 -0.86
C ILE A 222 -22.06 -3.81 -0.15
N HIS A 223 -22.88 -2.76 -0.19
CA HIS A 223 -24.21 -2.77 0.45
C HIS A 223 -25.19 -3.75 -0.21
N GLN A 224 -24.95 -4.16 -1.46
CA GLN A 224 -25.75 -5.18 -2.16
C GLN A 224 -25.33 -6.60 -1.80
N LYS A 225 -24.19 -6.79 -1.11
CA LYS A 225 -23.74 -8.11 -0.66
C LYS A 225 -24.48 -8.50 0.61
N HIS A 226 -24.96 -9.74 0.67
CA HIS A 226 -25.68 -10.31 1.81
C HIS A 226 -24.80 -11.34 2.54
N PHE A 227 -23.77 -10.85 3.22
CA PHE A 227 -22.87 -11.68 4.02
C PHE A 227 -23.46 -11.97 5.41
N GLN A 228 -23.30 -13.21 5.88
CA GLN A 228 -23.65 -13.63 7.24
C GLN A 228 -22.41 -13.68 8.14
N HIS A 229 -21.27 -14.14 7.61
CA HIS A 229 -20.03 -14.32 8.37
C HIS A 229 -19.00 -13.22 8.10
N ILE A 230 -19.16 -12.44 7.04
CA ILE A 230 -18.28 -11.34 6.65
C ILE A 230 -18.95 -9.99 6.94
N GLN A 231 -18.19 -9.06 7.54
CA GLN A 231 -18.61 -7.68 7.70
C GLN A 231 -17.60 -6.76 7.03
N VAL A 232 -18.06 -5.98 6.06
CA VAL A 232 -17.23 -5.01 5.34
C VAL A 232 -17.51 -3.61 5.85
N CYS A 233 -16.49 -2.83 6.16
CA CYS A 233 -16.64 -1.41 6.49
C CYS A 233 -15.59 -0.54 5.82
N THR A 234 -15.95 0.72 5.58
CA THR A 234 -15.10 1.70 4.89
C THR A 234 -14.83 2.93 5.75
N PRO A 235 -14.15 2.78 6.91
CA PRO A 235 -13.92 3.87 7.83
C PRO A 235 -13.03 4.95 7.20
N TRP A 236 -13.25 6.20 7.60
CA TRP A 236 -12.21 7.21 7.50
C TRP A 236 -11.29 7.05 8.71
N LEU A 237 -9.98 6.96 8.48
CA LEU A 237 -8.98 6.84 9.53
C LEU A 237 -8.19 8.14 9.61
N GLU A 238 -7.95 8.60 10.83
CA GLU A 238 -6.97 9.65 11.06
C GLU A 238 -5.56 9.13 10.71
N ALA A 239 -4.65 10.04 10.36
CA ALA A 239 -3.30 9.69 9.95
C ALA A 239 -2.55 8.85 11.02
N GLU A 240 -2.83 9.08 12.29
CA GLU A 240 -2.25 8.35 13.43
C GLU A 240 -2.89 6.97 13.63
N ASP A 241 -4.16 6.79 13.26
CA ASP A 241 -4.87 5.52 13.42
C ASP A 241 -4.52 4.52 12.30
N TYR A 242 -4.12 5.01 11.11
CA TYR A 242 -3.84 4.15 9.97
C TYR A 242 -2.69 3.16 10.22
N PRO A 243 -1.49 3.58 10.69
CA PRO A 243 -0.43 2.64 11.05
C PRO A 243 -0.86 1.66 12.16
N LEU A 244 -1.67 2.13 13.13
CA LEU A 244 -2.19 1.30 14.21
C LEU A 244 -3.12 0.21 13.67
N LEU A 245 -3.99 0.53 12.71
CA LEU A 245 -4.86 -0.47 12.09
C LEU A 245 -4.04 -1.50 11.31
N LEU A 246 -3.08 -1.06 10.49
CA LEU A 246 -2.21 -1.97 9.74
C LEU A 246 -1.44 -2.91 10.67
N GLY A 247 -0.85 -2.38 11.74
CA GLY A 247 -0.13 -3.18 12.74
C GLY A 247 -1.02 -4.04 13.64
N SER A 248 -2.35 -3.90 13.54
CA SER A 248 -3.35 -4.71 14.25
C SER A 248 -3.99 -5.79 13.38
N ALA A 249 -3.92 -5.66 12.05
CA ALA A 249 -4.56 -6.56 11.11
C ALA A 249 -3.87 -7.93 11.00
N ASP A 250 -4.61 -8.91 10.49
CA ASP A 250 -4.12 -10.27 10.27
C ASP A 250 -3.55 -10.45 8.86
N LEU A 251 -4.22 -9.85 7.86
CA LEU A 251 -3.84 -9.92 6.45
C LEU A 251 -4.16 -8.60 5.73
N GLY A 252 -3.23 -8.15 4.89
CA GLY A 252 -3.45 -7.08 3.93
C GLY A 252 -3.88 -7.63 2.56
N VAL A 253 -4.75 -6.90 1.84
CA VAL A 253 -5.03 -7.16 0.42
C VAL A 253 -4.70 -5.92 -0.40
N CYS A 254 -3.82 -6.07 -1.38
CA CYS A 254 -3.44 -5.01 -2.31
C CYS A 254 -3.93 -5.34 -3.71
N LEU A 255 -4.81 -4.48 -4.23
CA LEU A 255 -5.37 -4.58 -5.59
C LEU A 255 -4.73 -3.57 -6.56
N HIS A 256 -3.76 -2.78 -6.09
CA HIS A 256 -3.12 -1.77 -6.90
C HIS A 256 -2.22 -2.42 -7.96
N THR A 257 -2.45 -2.01 -9.20
CA THR A 257 -1.58 -2.34 -10.33
C THR A 257 -0.89 -1.07 -10.83
N SER A 258 0.36 -1.23 -11.27
CA SER A 258 1.11 -0.13 -11.86
C SER A 258 0.61 0.18 -13.27
N SER A 259 0.31 1.46 -13.55
CA SER A 259 -0.08 1.92 -14.90
C SER A 259 1.00 1.65 -15.98
N SER A 260 2.27 1.60 -15.57
CA SER A 260 3.40 1.27 -16.45
C SER A 260 3.87 -0.18 -16.31
N GLY A 261 3.41 -0.89 -15.26
CA GLY A 261 3.95 -2.16 -14.80
C GLY A 261 5.32 -2.05 -14.10
N LEU A 262 5.78 -0.85 -13.74
CA LEU A 262 7.17 -0.59 -13.33
C LEU A 262 7.31 0.06 -11.94
N ASP A 263 6.23 0.41 -11.26
CA ASP A 263 6.25 0.96 -9.89
C ASP A 263 5.60 0.04 -8.87
N LEU A 264 5.99 0.18 -7.61
CA LEU A 264 5.57 -0.70 -6.53
C LEU A 264 4.46 -0.05 -5.68
N PRO A 265 3.54 -0.86 -5.13
CA PRO A 265 2.48 -0.34 -4.28
C PRO A 265 3.04 0.12 -2.94
N MET A 266 3.10 1.43 -2.72
CA MET A 266 3.47 2.04 -1.43
C MET A 266 2.66 1.50 -0.26
N LYS A 267 1.40 1.13 -0.51
CA LYS A 267 0.52 0.53 0.49
C LYS A 267 1.06 -0.79 1.03
N VAL A 268 1.68 -1.63 0.18
CA VAL A 268 2.33 -2.86 0.63
C VAL A 268 3.60 -2.56 1.42
N VAL A 269 4.33 -1.51 1.05
CA VAL A 269 5.50 -1.02 1.82
C VAL A 269 5.08 -0.65 3.24
N ASP A 270 3.98 0.08 3.42
CA ASP A 270 3.41 0.42 4.73
C ASP A 270 3.01 -0.83 5.52
N MET A 271 2.30 -1.79 4.88
CA MET A 271 1.87 -3.04 5.48
C MET A 271 3.07 -3.87 5.96
N PHE A 272 4.10 -4.01 5.15
CA PHE A 272 5.34 -4.70 5.52
C PHE A 272 6.10 -3.99 6.64
N GLY A 273 6.10 -2.66 6.67
CA GLY A 273 6.61 -1.89 7.82
C GLY A 273 5.93 -2.28 9.13
N CYS A 274 4.63 -2.59 9.08
CA CYS A 274 3.83 -3.10 10.19
C CYS A 274 3.92 -4.62 10.41
N CYS A 275 4.79 -5.35 9.70
CA CYS A 275 4.85 -6.81 9.66
C CYS A 275 3.49 -7.46 9.33
N LEU A 276 2.66 -6.79 8.53
CA LEU A 276 1.41 -7.31 8.03
C LEU A 276 1.67 -8.06 6.72
N PRO A 277 1.51 -9.40 6.67
CA PRO A 277 1.58 -10.13 5.40
C PRO A 277 0.47 -9.67 4.46
N VAL A 278 0.69 -9.83 3.15
CA VAL A 278 -0.25 -9.37 2.13
C VAL A 278 -0.59 -10.46 1.11
N CYS A 279 -1.80 -10.41 0.56
CA CYS A 279 -2.09 -10.93 -0.77
C CYS A 279 -2.09 -9.75 -1.74
N ALA A 280 -1.33 -9.81 -2.84
CA ALA A 280 -1.23 -8.72 -3.80
C ALA A 280 -1.50 -9.19 -5.24
N VAL A 281 -2.26 -8.39 -6.00
CA VAL A 281 -2.56 -8.69 -7.41
C VAL A 281 -1.29 -8.63 -8.26
N ASN A 282 -1.04 -9.63 -9.10
CA ASN A 282 0.19 -9.74 -9.87
C ASN A 282 0.31 -8.64 -10.93
N PHE A 283 1.53 -8.12 -11.09
CA PHE A 283 1.93 -7.33 -12.24
C PHE A 283 3.45 -7.34 -12.38
N LYS A 284 3.96 -6.88 -13.53
CA LYS A 284 5.34 -7.08 -14.01
C LYS A 284 6.44 -6.97 -12.94
N CYS A 285 6.50 -5.90 -12.16
CA CYS A 285 7.59 -5.70 -11.17
C CYS A 285 7.20 -6.01 -9.71
N LEU A 286 5.99 -6.49 -9.43
CA LEU A 286 5.53 -6.75 -8.05
C LEU A 286 6.47 -7.66 -7.28
N HIS A 287 7.05 -8.65 -7.96
CA HIS A 287 7.96 -9.64 -7.40
C HIS A 287 9.22 -9.02 -6.77
N GLU A 288 9.56 -7.76 -7.04
CA GLU A 288 10.64 -7.05 -6.36
C GLU A 288 10.28 -6.73 -4.90
N LEU A 289 9.00 -6.57 -4.58
CA LEU A 289 8.47 -6.29 -3.24
C LEU A 289 7.85 -7.53 -2.59
N VAL A 290 6.87 -8.15 -3.24
CA VAL A 290 6.15 -9.31 -2.69
C VAL A 290 6.79 -10.59 -3.20
N LYS A 291 7.38 -11.35 -2.27
CA LYS A 291 7.97 -12.66 -2.52
C LYS A 291 6.91 -13.71 -2.17
N HIS A 292 6.28 -14.24 -3.22
CA HIS A 292 5.25 -15.27 -3.11
C HIS A 292 5.74 -16.43 -2.23
N GLU A 293 4.92 -16.87 -1.28
CA GLU A 293 5.24 -17.94 -0.31
C GLU A 293 6.33 -17.60 0.72
N GLU A 294 6.84 -16.36 0.74
CA GLU A 294 7.85 -15.91 1.71
C GLU A 294 7.30 -14.81 2.62
N ASN A 295 6.87 -13.67 2.06
CA ASN A 295 6.38 -12.53 2.84
C ASN A 295 4.89 -12.22 2.59
N GLY A 296 4.27 -12.98 1.70
CA GLY A 296 2.89 -12.83 1.29
C GLY A 296 2.55 -13.78 0.15
N LEU A 297 1.39 -13.54 -0.47
CA LEU A 297 0.93 -14.26 -1.65
C LEU A 297 0.66 -13.28 -2.79
N VAL A 298 0.69 -13.84 -3.99
CA VAL A 298 0.46 -13.13 -5.25
C VAL A 298 -0.67 -13.85 -5.93
N PHE A 299 -1.66 -13.12 -6.43
CA PHE A 299 -2.82 -13.69 -7.12
C PHE A 299 -3.08 -12.96 -8.43
N GLU A 300 -3.69 -13.65 -9.39
CA GLU A 300 -4.09 -13.07 -10.69
C GLU A 300 -5.56 -12.62 -10.67
N ASP A 301 -6.42 -13.34 -9.94
CA ASP A 301 -7.87 -13.13 -9.99
C ASP A 301 -8.58 -13.44 -8.65
N SER A 302 -9.91 -13.35 -8.68
CA SER A 302 -10.76 -13.60 -7.51
C SER A 302 -10.77 -15.06 -7.06
N GLU A 303 -10.51 -16.01 -7.96
CA GLU A 303 -10.47 -17.44 -7.64
C GLU A 303 -9.22 -17.75 -6.81
N GLU A 304 -8.06 -17.29 -7.28
CA GLU A 304 -6.82 -17.43 -6.55
C GLU A 304 -6.87 -16.69 -5.23
N LEU A 305 -7.37 -15.45 -5.19
CA LEU A 305 -7.53 -14.73 -3.93
C LEU A 305 -8.44 -15.48 -2.95
N ALA A 306 -9.56 -16.04 -3.40
CA ALA A 306 -10.45 -16.81 -2.54
C ALA A 306 -9.77 -18.06 -1.97
N ALA A 307 -9.04 -18.82 -2.80
CA ALA A 307 -8.28 -19.99 -2.38
C ALA A 307 -7.18 -19.62 -1.37
N GLN A 308 -6.51 -18.49 -1.58
CA GLN A 308 -5.51 -17.96 -0.67
C GLN A 308 -6.12 -17.54 0.67
N LEU A 309 -7.26 -16.84 0.66
CA LEU A 309 -7.99 -16.49 1.89
C LEU A 309 -8.41 -17.75 2.67
N GLN A 310 -8.96 -18.76 1.98
CA GLN A 310 -9.34 -20.03 2.61
C GLN A 310 -8.12 -20.70 3.27
N MET A 311 -7.00 -20.81 2.55
CA MET A 311 -5.80 -21.44 3.05
C MET A 311 -5.19 -20.67 4.23
N LEU A 312 -5.13 -19.35 4.16
CA LEU A 312 -4.55 -18.50 5.21
C LEU A 312 -5.40 -18.47 6.49
N PHE A 313 -6.73 -18.56 6.37
CA PHE A 313 -7.65 -18.48 7.50
C PHE A 313 -8.22 -19.83 7.96
N SER A 314 -7.84 -20.94 7.34
CA SER A 314 -8.19 -22.28 7.81
C SER A 314 -7.71 -22.48 9.24
N ASN A 315 -8.61 -22.89 10.14
CA ASN A 315 -8.33 -23.08 11.58
C ASN A 315 -7.84 -21.82 12.32
N PHE A 316 -8.12 -20.63 11.79
CA PHE A 316 -7.72 -19.38 12.42
C PHE A 316 -8.41 -19.19 13.79
N PRO A 317 -7.69 -18.66 14.81
CA PRO A 317 -6.28 -18.29 14.80
C PRO A 317 -5.36 -19.51 15.06
N ASP A 318 -4.46 -19.80 14.12
CA ASP A 318 -3.47 -20.88 14.25
C ASP A 318 -2.04 -20.29 14.45
N PRO A 319 -1.40 -20.47 15.61
CA PRO A 319 -0.03 -20.03 15.88
C PRO A 319 1.01 -20.57 14.90
N GLU A 320 0.81 -21.77 14.36
CA GLU A 320 1.71 -22.43 13.39
C GLU A 320 1.26 -22.19 11.94
N GLY A 321 0.15 -21.47 11.76
CA GLY A 321 -0.42 -21.15 10.46
C GLY A 321 0.46 -20.23 9.63
N LYS A 322 0.23 -20.26 8.32
CA LYS A 322 1.05 -19.56 7.32
C LYS A 322 1.08 -18.04 7.48
N LEU A 323 0.00 -17.43 8.00
CA LEU A 323 -0.01 -16.01 8.36
C LEU A 323 1.08 -15.66 9.38
N ASN A 324 1.27 -16.49 10.41
CA ASN A 324 2.30 -16.28 11.42
C ASN A 324 3.71 -16.54 10.86
N GLN A 325 3.84 -17.51 9.95
CA GLN A 325 5.09 -17.74 9.23
C GLN A 325 5.51 -16.53 8.39
N PHE A 326 4.61 -15.96 7.60
CA PHE A 326 4.91 -14.75 6.81
C PHE A 326 5.24 -13.56 7.69
N ARG A 327 4.50 -13.36 8.79
CA ARG A 327 4.79 -12.31 9.77
C ARG A 327 6.18 -12.49 10.39
N LYS A 328 6.58 -13.73 10.69
CA LYS A 328 7.93 -14.05 11.19
C LYS A 328 8.99 -13.70 10.15
N ASN A 329 8.80 -14.10 8.88
CA ASN A 329 9.72 -13.77 7.80
C ASN A 329 9.88 -12.25 7.62
N LEU A 330 8.77 -11.49 7.69
CA LEU A 330 8.81 -10.03 7.65
C LEU A 330 9.65 -9.43 8.79
N ARG A 331 9.49 -9.91 10.03
CA ARG A 331 10.30 -9.48 11.18
C ARG A 331 11.79 -9.80 10.99
N GLU A 332 12.09 -11.00 10.49
CA GLU A 332 13.46 -11.48 10.31
C GLU A 332 14.17 -10.82 9.13
N SER A 333 13.44 -10.33 8.13
CA SER A 333 14.01 -9.69 6.93
C SER A 333 14.76 -8.38 7.20
N GLN A 334 14.67 -7.81 8.42
CA GLN A 334 15.39 -6.59 8.85
C GLN A 334 15.41 -5.48 7.79
N GLN A 335 14.23 -5.14 7.24
CA GLN A 335 14.14 -4.14 6.18
C GLN A 335 14.67 -2.78 6.66
N LEU A 336 15.57 -2.20 5.87
CA LEU A 336 16.03 -0.82 6.08
C LEU A 336 14.84 0.14 6.11
N ARG A 337 14.90 1.13 7.00
CA ARG A 337 13.94 2.24 7.00
C ARG A 337 14.31 3.25 5.93
N TRP A 338 13.37 4.12 5.57
CA TRP A 338 13.57 5.13 4.52
C TRP A 338 14.81 5.98 4.74
N ASP A 339 15.00 6.54 5.93
CA ASP A 339 16.13 7.41 6.23
C ASP A 339 17.47 6.67 6.09
N GLU A 340 17.55 5.43 6.57
CA GLU A 340 18.75 4.58 6.48
C GLU A 340 19.07 4.22 5.01
N SER A 341 18.05 3.83 4.25
CA SER A 341 18.16 3.53 2.82
C SER A 341 18.64 4.74 2.03
N TRP A 342 18.07 5.92 2.30
CA TRP A 342 18.44 7.16 1.64
C TRP A 342 19.89 7.57 1.91
N VAL A 343 20.32 7.49 3.17
CA VAL A 343 21.72 7.75 3.58
C VAL A 343 22.69 6.80 2.91
N GLN A 344 22.32 5.52 2.74
CA GLN A 344 23.19 4.53 2.11
C GLN A 344 23.25 4.66 0.58
N THR A 345 22.17 5.10 -0.07
CA THR A 345 22.03 5.03 -1.53
C THR A 345 22.14 6.37 -2.23
N VAL A 346 21.45 7.41 -1.74
CA VAL A 346 21.33 8.69 -2.45
C VAL A 346 22.28 9.73 -1.91
N LEU A 347 22.48 9.79 -0.60
CA LEU A 347 23.37 10.77 0.01
C LEU A 347 24.80 10.79 -0.59
N PRO A 348 25.45 9.64 -0.86
CA PRO A 348 26.79 9.64 -1.48
C PRO A 348 26.81 10.28 -2.87
N LEU A 349 25.69 10.24 -3.60
CA LEU A 349 25.60 10.78 -4.96
C LEU A 349 25.54 12.31 -5.02
N VAL A 350 25.21 12.95 -3.90
CA VAL A 350 25.03 14.41 -3.81
C VAL A 350 26.01 15.10 -2.87
N MET A 351 26.82 14.34 -2.13
CA MET A 351 27.86 14.89 -1.24
C MET A 351 29.27 14.92 -1.86
N ASP A 352 29.55 14.12 -2.89
CA ASP A 352 30.88 14.02 -3.53
C ASP A 352 31.16 15.14 -4.56
N THR A 353 30.71 16.38 -4.30
CA THR A 353 30.93 17.52 -5.19
C THR A 353 31.43 18.76 -4.48
#